data_AF-A0A8S2TEY5-F1
#
_entry.id   AF-A0A8S2TEY5-F1
#
_cell.length_a   1.000
_cell.length_b   1.000
_cell.length_c   1.000
_cell.angle_alpha   90.00
_cell.angle_beta   90.00
_cell.angle_gamma   90.00
#
_symmetry.space_group_name_H-M   'P 1'
#
loop_
_entity.id
_entity.type
_entity.pdbx_description
1 polymer ?
#
loop_
_entity_poly.entity_id
_entity_poly.type
_entity_poly.pdbx_seq_one_letter_code
_entity_poly.pdbx_strand_id
1 'polypeptide(L)'
;LTLFLLDSLRPIEHRNVYDAKQIRILILPTKIDAEKKRVPQYEELFHETYDDDDENDNDDSQSDNDEDDDNISMRIESSEAREKRLKRHWLKRRDKALANYYKYRQHSYSSALIMFELAYLLSKDTNEQLWYAIIGVTEQLLHGRIDRDYSPKSCSSTQSSTEFCAQFER
;
A
#
# COMPACT_ATOMS: atom_id res chain seq x y z
N LEU A 1 20.85 2.95 10.96
CA LEU A 1 20.60 1.67 10.27
C LEU A 1 19.63 1.95 9.14
N THR A 2 19.90 1.46 7.93
CA THR A 2 19.02 1.64 6.77
C THR A 2 18.64 0.26 6.24
N LEU A 3 17.34 0.00 6.09
CA LEU A 3 16.77 -1.27 5.66
C LEU A 3 16.24 -1.13 4.24
N PHE A 4 16.69 -2.00 3.34
CA PHE A 4 16.19 -2.08 1.98
C PHE A 4 15.18 -3.24 1.88
N LEU A 5 13.93 -2.92 1.56
CA LEU A 5 12.86 -3.90 1.41
C LEU A 5 12.63 -4.18 -0.08
N LEU A 6 12.88 -5.43 -0.47
CA LEU A 6 12.57 -5.95 -1.79
C LEU A 6 11.56 -7.09 -1.65
N ASP A 7 10.29 -6.76 -1.85
CA ASP A 7 9.19 -7.72 -1.76
C ASP A 7 8.16 -7.47 -2.87
N SER A 8 7.59 -8.55 -3.36
CA SER A 8 6.51 -8.57 -4.34
C SER A 8 5.13 -8.50 -3.69
N LEU A 9 4.98 -8.77 -2.39
CA LEU A 9 3.67 -8.74 -1.72
C LEU A 9 3.07 -7.33 -1.69
N ARG A 10 1.78 -7.22 -1.98
CA ARG A 10 0.99 -5.98 -1.89
C ARG A 10 -0.32 -6.23 -1.15
N PRO A 11 -0.86 -5.23 -0.43
CA PRO A 11 -0.33 -3.88 -0.26
C PRO A 11 0.90 -3.85 0.65
N ILE A 12 1.71 -2.80 0.51
CA ILE A 12 2.88 -2.57 1.36
C ILE A 12 2.38 -2.17 2.74
N GLU A 13 3.12 -2.51 3.80
CA GLU A 13 2.76 -2.04 5.14
C GLU A 13 2.77 -0.50 5.20
N HIS A 14 1.65 0.12 5.58
CA HIS A 14 1.49 1.59 5.55
C HIS A 14 2.59 2.30 6.35
N ARG A 15 2.98 1.78 7.51
CA ARG A 15 4.07 2.33 8.33
C ARG A 15 5.41 2.36 7.60
N ASN A 16 5.71 1.33 6.81
CA ASN A 16 6.96 1.26 6.03
C ASN A 16 7.01 2.30 4.91
N VAL A 17 5.86 2.77 4.44
CA VAL A 17 5.79 3.81 3.41
C VAL A 17 6.16 5.18 3.99
N TYR A 18 5.70 5.48 5.21
CA TYR A 18 5.96 6.77 5.85
C TYR A 18 7.31 6.84 6.59
N ASP A 19 7.89 5.70 6.99
CA ASP A 19 9.25 5.67 7.53
C ASP A 19 10.32 5.76 6.42
N ALA A 20 10.42 6.96 5.83
CA ALA A 20 11.46 7.28 4.86
C ALA A 20 12.83 7.53 5.51
N LYS A 21 12.99 7.40 6.83
CA LYS A 21 14.31 7.57 7.49
C LYS A 21 15.06 6.26 7.49
N GLN A 22 14.42 5.19 7.94
CA GLN A 22 15.08 3.89 8.11
C GLN A 22 14.77 2.94 6.96
N ILE A 23 13.58 3.02 6.35
CA ILE A 23 13.12 2.04 5.38
C ILE A 23 13.23 2.59 3.95
N ARG A 24 13.71 1.74 3.03
CA ARG A 24 13.83 2.01 1.59
C ARG A 24 13.18 0.87 0.83
N ILE A 25 11.99 1.11 0.28
CA ILE A 25 11.27 0.11 -0.48
C ILE A 25 11.73 0.15 -1.94
N LEU A 26 12.14 -0.99 -2.49
CA LEU A 26 12.56 -1.14 -3.87
C LEU A 26 11.36 -1.52 -4.74
N ILE A 27 10.98 -0.61 -5.64
CA ILE A 27 9.87 -0.76 -6.59
C ILE A 27 10.34 -0.30 -7.96
N LEU A 28 9.80 -0.88 -9.03
CA LEU A 28 10.05 -0.41 -10.40
C LEU A 28 9.69 1.08 -10.54
N PRO A 29 10.54 1.91 -11.17
CA PRO A 29 10.31 3.35 -11.34
C PRO A 29 8.96 3.66 -12.00
N THR A 30 8.52 2.83 -12.95
CA THR A 30 7.26 3.00 -13.68
C THR A 30 6.00 2.78 -12.84
N LYS A 31 6.12 2.17 -11.65
CA LYS A 31 5.00 1.80 -10.79
C LYS A 31 4.95 2.57 -9.48
N ILE A 32 5.99 3.36 -9.18
CA ILE A 32 6.09 4.07 -7.90
C ILE A 32 4.89 4.99 -7.65
N ASP A 33 4.44 5.73 -8.66
CA ASP A 33 3.32 6.66 -8.52
C ASP A 33 1.98 5.95 -8.33
N ALA A 34 1.78 4.81 -9.00
CA ALA A 34 0.58 4.00 -8.85
C ALA A 34 0.49 3.40 -7.45
N GLU A 35 1.60 2.88 -6.92
CA GLU A 35 1.64 2.30 -5.57
C GLU A 35 1.47 3.39 -4.50
N LYS A 36 2.10 4.56 -4.66
CA LYS A 36 1.93 5.70 -3.74
C LYS A 36 0.49 6.20 -3.68
N LYS A 37 -0.21 6.27 -4.82
CA LYS A 37 -1.62 6.69 -4.87
C LYS A 37 -2.58 5.74 -4.16
N ARG A 38 -2.19 4.48 -3.97
CA ARG A 38 -3.03 3.48 -3.29
C ARG A 38 -2.96 3.60 -1.76
N VAL A 39 -1.86 4.12 -1.23
CA VAL A 39 -1.69 4.33 0.21
C VAL A 39 -2.63 5.45 0.64
N PRO A 40 -3.34 5.32 1.78
CA PRO A 40 -4.12 6.42 2.35
C PRO A 40 -3.25 7.67 2.59
N GLN A 41 -3.85 8.80 2.94
CA GLN A 41 -3.07 10.00 3.27
C GLN A 41 -2.55 9.93 4.70
N TYR A 42 -1.45 10.65 4.98
CA TYR A 42 -0.83 10.63 6.30
C TYR A 42 -1.81 11.11 7.38
N GLU A 43 -2.54 12.19 7.11
CA GLU A 43 -3.49 12.83 8.03
C GLU A 43 -4.74 11.96 8.31
N GLU A 44 -4.99 10.96 7.45
CA GLU A 44 -6.06 9.99 7.66
C GLU A 44 -5.63 8.85 8.59
N LEU A 45 -4.34 8.56 8.64
CA LEU A 45 -3.78 7.43 9.39
C LEU A 45 -3.15 7.82 10.71
N PHE A 46 -2.48 8.96 10.75
CA PHE A 46 -1.71 9.45 11.89
C PHE A 46 -2.27 10.78 12.37
N HIS A 47 -2.35 10.94 13.68
CA HIS A 47 -2.84 12.18 14.28
C HIS A 47 -2.06 12.49 15.54
N GLU A 48 -1.42 13.67 15.54
CA GLU A 48 -0.52 14.14 16.62
C GLU A 48 -1.08 14.04 18.04
N THR A 49 -2.40 14.10 18.22
CA THR A 49 -3.08 14.10 19.53
C THR A 49 -3.76 12.76 19.86
N TYR A 50 -4.11 11.97 18.84
CA TYR A 50 -4.89 10.74 19.03
C TYR A 50 -4.08 9.45 18.79
N ASP A 51 -2.86 9.56 18.24
CA ASP A 51 -1.93 8.43 18.06
C ASP A 51 -1.22 8.00 19.34
N ASP A 52 -1.20 8.82 20.40
CA ASP A 52 -0.66 8.38 21.69
C ASP A 52 -1.64 7.38 22.32
N ASP A 53 -1.21 6.12 22.35
CA ASP A 53 -1.89 4.94 22.89
C ASP A 53 -2.09 5.07 24.42
N ASP A 54 -3.04 5.89 24.84
CA ASP A 54 -3.80 5.59 26.05
C ASP A 54 -4.96 4.65 25.66
N GLU A 55 -4.60 3.37 25.43
CA GLU A 55 -5.53 2.23 25.35
C GLU A 55 -6.12 1.94 26.75
N ASN A 56 -6.88 2.88 27.30
CA ASN A 56 -7.58 2.68 28.57
C ASN A 56 -8.95 3.37 28.62
N ASP A 57 -9.71 3.29 27.53
CA ASP A 57 -11.16 3.49 27.57
C ASP A 57 -11.84 2.24 26.98
N ASN A 58 -11.80 1.16 27.77
CA ASN A 58 -12.84 0.13 27.73
C ASN A 58 -14.14 0.82 28.16
N ASP A 59 -14.86 1.41 27.22
CA ASP A 59 -16.21 1.92 27.51
C ASP A 59 -17.17 1.58 26.36
N ASP A 60 -17.91 0.52 26.65
CA ASP A 60 -19.17 0.05 26.09
C ASP A 60 -19.43 0.20 24.58
N SER A 61 -19.55 -0.97 23.95
CA SER A 61 -20.38 -1.22 22.80
C SER A 61 -21.84 -0.84 23.07
N GLN A 62 -22.16 0.45 22.98
CA GLN A 62 -23.52 0.91 22.72
C GLN A 62 -23.78 0.78 21.22
N SER A 63 -24.68 -0.15 20.91
CA SER A 63 -25.30 -0.33 19.60
C SER A 63 -26.15 0.90 19.29
N ASP A 64 -25.62 1.83 18.50
CA ASP A 64 -26.39 2.95 17.95
C ASP A 64 -27.34 2.42 16.87
N ASN A 65 -28.57 2.08 17.28
CA ASN A 65 -29.73 2.20 16.40
C ASN A 65 -30.04 3.70 16.31
N ASP A 66 -29.51 4.35 15.28
CA ASP A 66 -29.89 5.71 14.90
C ASP A 66 -31.32 5.66 14.29
N GLU A 67 -32.34 5.75 15.13
CA GLU A 67 -33.67 6.20 14.71
C GLU A 67 -33.84 7.65 15.14
N ASP A 68 -33.78 8.52 14.12
CA ASP A 68 -34.29 9.89 14.04
C ASP A 68 -35.12 10.38 15.26
N ASP A 69 -34.51 11.16 16.15
CA ASP A 69 -35.26 12.09 17.01
C ASP A 69 -34.56 13.45 17.04
N ASP A 70 -35.09 14.34 16.20
CA ASP A 70 -34.83 15.78 16.14
C ASP A 70 -35.31 16.49 17.43
N ASN A 71 -34.68 16.20 18.57
CA ASN A 71 -34.91 16.94 19.81
C ASN A 71 -33.66 17.66 20.31
N ILE A 72 -33.64 18.94 19.95
CA ILE A 72 -32.79 20.03 20.42
C ILE A 72 -32.64 19.99 21.95
N SER A 73 -31.59 19.33 22.42
CA SER A 73 -30.99 19.62 23.73
C SER A 73 -29.59 20.12 23.49
N MET A 74 -29.46 21.45 23.36
CA MET A 74 -28.17 22.14 23.51
C MET A 74 -27.72 22.03 24.97
N ARG A 75 -27.43 20.82 25.45
CA ARG A 75 -26.57 20.61 26.60
C ARG A 75 -25.19 21.07 26.15
N ILE A 76 -24.63 22.06 26.86
CA ILE A 76 -23.24 22.47 26.71
C ILE A 76 -22.41 21.20 26.94
N GLU A 77 -22.00 20.58 25.85
CA GLU A 77 -21.16 19.42 25.89
C GLU A 77 -19.82 19.85 26.51
N SER A 78 -19.37 19.14 27.54
CA SER A 78 -18.05 19.38 28.12
C SER A 78 -17.00 19.29 27.00
N SER A 79 -15.98 20.16 27.05
CA SER A 79 -14.86 20.14 26.10
C SER A 79 -14.28 18.72 25.95
N GLU A 80 -14.24 17.96 27.06
CA GLU A 80 -13.75 16.57 27.11
C GLU A 80 -14.65 15.60 26.34
N ALA A 81 -15.98 15.71 26.46
CA ALA A 81 -16.93 14.84 25.78
C ALA A 81 -16.88 15.05 24.24
N ARG A 82 -16.71 16.32 23.83
CA ARG A 82 -16.51 16.68 22.43
C ARG A 82 -15.22 16.07 21.87
N GLU A 83 -14.12 16.14 22.62
CA GLU A 83 -12.84 15.57 22.21
C GLU A 83 -12.90 14.04 22.09
N LYS A 84 -13.53 13.35 23.05
CA LYS A 84 -13.77 11.90 22.96
C LYS A 84 -14.58 11.52 21.72
N ARG A 85 -15.63 12.29 21.39
CA ARG A 85 -16.42 12.04 20.16
C ARG A 85 -15.56 12.22 18.91
N LEU A 86 -14.74 13.27 18.84
CA LEU A 86 -13.84 13.52 17.71
C LEU A 86 -12.80 12.39 17.54
N LYS A 87 -12.18 11.95 18.66
CA LYS A 87 -11.27 10.78 18.67
C LYS A 87 -11.97 9.53 18.13
N ARG A 88 -13.19 9.21 18.60
CA ARG A 88 -13.97 8.07 18.11
C ARG A 88 -14.29 8.15 16.62
N HIS A 89 -14.70 9.32 16.12
CA HIS A 89 -14.94 9.50 14.68
C HIS A 89 -13.66 9.38 13.86
N TRP A 90 -12.53 9.87 14.37
CA TRP A 90 -11.24 9.72 13.71
C TRP A 90 -10.81 8.25 13.65
N LEU A 91 -10.89 7.51 14.76
CA LEU A 91 -10.59 6.07 14.81
C LEU A 91 -11.47 5.26 13.83
N LYS A 92 -12.79 5.48 13.84
CA LYS A 92 -13.71 4.82 12.90
C LYS A 92 -13.34 5.08 11.43
N ARG A 93 -12.92 6.31 11.10
CA ARG A 93 -12.48 6.70 9.76
C ARG A 93 -11.14 6.06 9.41
N ARG A 94 -10.16 6.10 10.32
CA ARG A 94 -8.86 5.44 10.17
C ARG A 94 -9.01 3.95 9.90
N ASP A 95 -9.81 3.28 10.71
CA ASP A 95 -10.01 1.83 10.61
C ASP A 95 -10.71 1.46 9.31
N LYS A 96 -11.67 2.28 8.84
CA LYS A 96 -12.28 2.13 7.52
C LYS A 96 -11.26 2.31 6.38
N ALA A 97 -10.37 3.29 6.49
CA ALA A 97 -9.32 3.53 5.50
C ALA A 97 -8.33 2.35 5.44
N LEU A 98 -7.86 1.87 6.59
CA LEU A 98 -6.98 0.70 6.70
C LEU A 98 -7.66 -0.58 6.19
N ALA A 99 -8.92 -0.81 6.56
CA ALA A 99 -9.68 -1.96 6.07
C ALA A 99 -9.78 -1.95 4.53
N ASN A 100 -10.07 -0.79 3.93
CA ASN A 100 -10.10 -0.65 2.48
C ASN A 100 -8.73 -0.87 1.83
N TYR A 101 -7.67 -0.35 2.44
CA TYR A 101 -6.30 -0.50 1.94
C TYR A 101 -5.85 -1.97 1.92
N TYR A 102 -6.07 -2.69 3.03
CA TYR A 102 -5.68 -4.09 3.21
C TYR A 102 -6.66 -5.12 2.64
N LYS A 103 -7.79 -4.67 2.08
CA LYS A 103 -8.87 -5.54 1.57
C LYS A 103 -8.40 -6.57 0.55
N TYR A 104 -7.49 -6.18 -0.35
CA TYR A 104 -7.03 -7.04 -1.43
C TYR A 104 -5.53 -7.25 -1.36
N ARG A 105 -5.11 -8.51 -1.11
CA ARG A 105 -3.72 -8.94 -1.22
C ARG A 105 -3.43 -9.44 -2.62
N GLN A 106 -2.34 -8.97 -3.20
CA GLN A 106 -1.88 -9.35 -4.54
C GLN A 106 -0.35 -9.41 -4.57
N HIS A 107 0.21 -9.98 -5.63
CA HIS A 107 1.64 -9.90 -5.88
C HIS A 107 1.92 -8.89 -7.00
N SER A 108 3.00 -8.15 -6.83
CA SER A 108 3.62 -7.31 -7.86
C SER A 108 4.64 -8.14 -8.64
N TYR A 109 5.47 -7.45 -9.42
CA TYR A 109 6.57 -8.04 -10.17
C TYR A 109 7.52 -8.84 -9.27
N SER A 110 8.11 -9.87 -9.88
CA SER A 110 9.11 -10.71 -9.22
C SER A 110 10.29 -9.88 -8.74
N SER A 111 10.77 -10.17 -7.52
CA SER A 111 11.97 -9.53 -6.96
C SER A 111 13.19 -9.72 -7.86
N ALA A 112 13.30 -10.87 -8.54
CA ALA A 112 14.38 -11.13 -9.49
C ALA A 112 14.33 -10.18 -10.69
N LEU A 113 13.12 -9.87 -11.19
CA LEU A 113 12.94 -8.91 -12.29
C LEU A 113 13.34 -7.50 -11.86
N ILE A 114 12.97 -7.07 -10.66
CA ILE A 114 13.35 -5.76 -10.12
C ILE A 114 14.88 -5.64 -9.98
N MET A 115 15.56 -6.71 -9.54
CA MET A 115 17.02 -6.74 -9.44
C MET A 115 17.70 -6.73 -10.81
N PHE A 116 17.12 -7.42 -11.80
CA PHE A 116 17.62 -7.38 -13.18
C PHE A 116 17.48 -5.98 -13.77
N GLU A 117 16.33 -5.33 -13.59
CA GLU A 117 16.12 -3.94 -14.03
C GLU A 117 17.14 -2.99 -13.39
N LEU A 118 17.44 -3.17 -12.09
CA LEU A 118 18.47 -2.40 -11.42
C LEU A 118 19.86 -2.63 -12.04
N ALA A 119 20.22 -3.88 -12.34
CA ALA A 119 21.48 -4.19 -13.00
C ALA A 119 21.56 -3.57 -14.41
N TYR A 120 20.46 -3.61 -15.16
CA TYR A 120 20.32 -2.99 -16.47
C TYR A 120 20.50 -1.47 -16.41
N LEU A 121 19.86 -0.79 -15.45
CA LEU A 121 20.03 0.65 -15.22
C LEU A 121 21.46 1.04 -14.85
N LEU A 122 22.23 0.10 -14.28
CA LEU A 122 23.65 0.29 -13.95
C LEU A 122 24.60 -0.18 -15.06
N SER A 123 24.07 -0.65 -16.20
CA SER A 123 24.83 -1.28 -17.29
C SER A 123 25.73 -2.43 -16.82
N LYS A 124 25.20 -3.24 -15.89
CA LYS A 124 25.84 -4.42 -15.28
C LYS A 124 25.02 -5.68 -15.50
N ASP A 125 24.09 -5.64 -16.45
CA ASP A 125 23.27 -6.79 -16.82
C ASP A 125 24.11 -7.90 -17.45
N THR A 126 23.80 -9.14 -17.08
CA THR A 126 24.40 -10.34 -17.69
C THR A 126 23.32 -11.31 -18.13
N ASN A 127 23.65 -12.18 -19.09
CA ASN A 127 22.74 -13.23 -19.55
C ASN A 127 22.30 -14.18 -18.42
N GLU A 128 23.16 -14.39 -17.42
CA GLU A 128 22.82 -15.19 -16.23
C GLU A 128 21.76 -14.50 -15.35
N GLN A 129 21.88 -13.19 -15.14
CA GLN A 129 20.89 -12.43 -14.38
C GLN A 129 19.54 -12.38 -15.10
N LEU A 130 19.55 -12.29 -16.43
CA LEU A 130 18.35 -12.42 -17.24
C LEU A 130 17.67 -13.78 -17.02
N TRP A 131 18.45 -14.87 -16.98
CA TRP A 131 17.92 -16.20 -16.70
C TRP A 131 17.29 -16.29 -15.30
N TYR A 132 17.92 -15.69 -14.28
CA TYR A 132 17.32 -15.62 -12.93
C TYR A 132 16.01 -14.83 -12.91
N ALA A 133 15.92 -13.74 -13.68
CA ALA A 133 14.68 -12.98 -13.81
C ALA A 133 13.57 -13.81 -14.48
N ILE A 134 13.89 -14.56 -15.54
CA ILE A 134 12.96 -15.48 -16.21
C ILE A 134 12.44 -16.54 -15.23
N ILE A 135 13.33 -17.17 -14.45
CA ILE A 135 12.94 -18.14 -13.41
C ILE A 135 12.03 -17.49 -12.36
N GLY A 136 12.37 -16.29 -11.89
CA GLY A 136 11.58 -15.58 -10.89
C GLY A 136 10.18 -15.18 -11.37
N VAL A 137 10.02 -14.81 -12.64
CA VAL A 137 8.71 -14.48 -13.23
C VAL A 137 7.90 -15.75 -13.49
N THR A 138 8.53 -16.81 -14.00
CA THR A 138 7.86 -18.10 -14.23
C THR A 138 7.41 -18.74 -12.92
N GLU A 139 8.14 -18.60 -11.82
CA GLU A 139 7.71 -19.04 -10.48
C GLU A 139 6.39 -18.37 -10.08
N GLN A 140 6.29 -17.05 -10.22
CA GLN A 140 5.08 -16.32 -9.87
C GLN A 140 3.90 -16.74 -10.76
N LEU A 141 4.17 -16.99 -12.05
CA LEU A 141 3.16 -17.43 -13.02
C LEU A 141 2.63 -18.84 -12.69
N LEU A 142 3.52 -19.79 -12.35
CA LEU A 142 3.15 -21.16 -12.01
C LEU A 142 2.34 -21.24 -10.72
N HIS A 143 2.62 -20.38 -9.74
CA HIS A 143 1.87 -20.31 -8.49
C HIS A 143 0.58 -19.49 -8.59
N GLY A 144 0.22 -18.98 -9.77
CA GLY A 144 -0.95 -18.13 -9.97
C GLY A 144 -0.91 -16.82 -9.18
N ARG A 145 0.29 -16.36 -8.80
CA ARG A 145 0.49 -15.08 -8.09
C ARG A 145 0.35 -13.89 -9.03
N ILE A 146 0.67 -14.11 -10.30
CA ILE A 146 0.44 -13.19 -11.40
C ILE A 146 -0.37 -13.92 -12.48
N ASP A 147 -1.24 -13.20 -13.18
CA ASP A 147 -2.03 -13.77 -14.26
C ASP A 147 -1.20 -13.87 -15.55
N ARG A 148 -1.57 -14.75 -16.48
CA ARG A 148 -0.97 -14.78 -17.83
C ARG A 148 -1.21 -13.47 -18.57
N ASP A 149 -2.36 -12.86 -18.30
CA ASP A 149 -2.75 -11.54 -18.80
C ASP A 149 -2.19 -10.39 -17.96
N TYR A 150 -1.31 -10.68 -16.98
CA TYR A 150 -0.37 -9.70 -16.43
C TYR A 150 0.70 -9.34 -17.48
N SER A 151 0.26 -9.09 -18.71
CA SER A 151 0.93 -8.19 -19.62
C SER A 151 1.06 -6.84 -18.92
N PRO A 152 2.14 -6.08 -19.13
CA PRO A 152 2.28 -4.68 -18.66
C PRO A 152 1.25 -3.71 -19.30
N LYS A 153 0.10 -4.20 -19.76
CA LYS A 153 -0.98 -3.51 -20.46
C LYS A 153 -2.15 -3.09 -19.56
N SER A 154 -2.14 -3.38 -18.26
CA SER A 154 -3.13 -2.82 -17.32
C SER A 154 -2.88 -1.33 -16.97
N CYS A 155 -1.87 -0.70 -17.56
CA CYS A 155 -1.70 0.76 -17.59
C CYS A 155 -2.00 1.26 -19.01
N SER A 156 -3.24 1.63 -19.28
CA SER A 156 -3.73 2.10 -20.58
C SER A 156 -3.27 3.51 -20.95
N SER A 157 -2.05 3.94 -20.61
CA SER A 157 -1.63 5.34 -20.79
C SER A 157 -0.15 5.63 -21.05
N THR A 158 0.69 4.65 -21.38
CA THR A 158 2.05 4.96 -21.90
C THR A 158 2.48 4.00 -23.01
N GLN A 159 2.33 4.46 -24.25
CA GLN A 159 2.69 3.81 -25.53
C GLN A 159 4.21 3.64 -25.80
N SER A 160 5.09 3.64 -24.79
CA SER A 160 6.55 3.55 -25.03
C SER A 160 7.22 2.24 -24.64
N SER A 161 6.54 1.32 -23.94
CA SER A 161 7.17 0.07 -23.46
C SER A 161 6.92 -1.16 -24.35
N THR A 162 6.40 -0.98 -25.56
CA THR A 162 6.19 -2.08 -26.53
C THR A 162 7.47 -2.68 -27.11
N GLU A 163 8.65 -2.12 -26.85
CA GLU A 163 9.92 -2.64 -27.39
C GLU A 163 10.47 -3.85 -26.63
N PHE A 164 10.16 -4.01 -25.34
CA PHE A 164 10.75 -5.11 -24.55
C PHE A 164 10.22 -6.50 -24.94
N CYS A 165 8.96 -6.59 -25.41
CA CYS A 165 8.39 -7.85 -25.91
C CYS A 165 8.79 -8.15 -27.37
N ALA A 166 9.13 -7.14 -28.17
CA ALA A 166 9.46 -7.33 -29.59
C ALA A 166 10.86 -7.95 -29.81
N GLN A 167 11.70 -7.99 -28.76
CA GLN A 167 13.03 -8.59 -28.82
C GLN A 167 13.02 -10.12 -28.70
N PHE A 168 11.93 -10.73 -28.21
CA PHE A 168 11.82 -12.18 -28.00
C PHE A 168 11.11 -12.92 -29.15
N GLU A 169 10.65 -12.21 -30.17
CA GLU A 169 10.04 -12.79 -31.39
C GLU A 169 10.98 -12.74 -32.61
N ARG A 170 12.30 -12.64 -32.41
CA ARG A 170 13.29 -12.75 -33.49
C ARG A 170 14.40 -13.75 -33.17
#